data_AF-A0A6I3ST88-F1
#
_entry.id   AF-A0A6I3ST88-F1
#
_cell.length_a   1.000
_cell.length_b   1.000
_cell.length_c   1.000
_cell.angle_alpha   90.00
_cell.angle_beta   90.00
_cell.angle_gamma   90.00
#
_symmetry.space_group_name_H-M   'P 1'
#
loop_
_entity.id
_entity.type
_entity.pdbx_description
1 polymer ?
#
loop_
_entity_poly.entity_id
_entity_poly.type
_entity_poly.pdbx_seq_one_letter_code
_entity_poly.pdbx_strand_id
1 'polypeptide(L)'
;MLQLTEAEYRKRFDGFNITDCSILKKNHYYFISRDITESEKAGPTAEATVTKRMSWFIPNQQEGDRLKHMRFAGYGTLEIGPSFAGEERMLCVSVEGLVTATGGGEPSEDEDAIPKSINGPRRGAIRRLRTVGENLYVVGGSHTVCVRKGKNNWESLCLNLPTPTAADANDVDRSDNMAFTDIDGFSAEDLYVIAGAGRVWHFNGEKWSAVAFPSNMDVYSICCAGDGYVYIGAQSGSVFRGRDNEWTLLVREMLTLPFKDIVWHAGKVWLTSDYGLWNLIDGKLVEADLPSSDIKVCAGNLSVRDGEMLMAGTHGAAVHDGKEWKLIFHRLQFP
;
A
#
# COMPACT_ATOMS: atom_id res chain seq x y z
N MET A 1 25.70 2.55 -7.17
CA MET A 1 25.78 1.45 -6.18
C MET A 1 24.42 1.33 -5.50
N LEU A 2 23.85 0.13 -5.31
CA LEU A 2 22.51 0.03 -4.71
C LEU A 2 22.51 0.18 -3.18
N GLN A 3 23.55 -0.31 -2.51
CA GLN A 3 23.62 -0.24 -1.06
C GLN A 3 23.88 1.19 -0.57
N LEU A 4 23.19 1.56 0.51
CA LEU A 4 23.42 2.82 1.22
C LEU A 4 24.70 2.76 2.05
N THR A 5 25.37 3.90 2.20
CA THR A 5 26.43 4.05 3.20
C THR A 5 25.83 4.29 4.59
N GLU A 6 26.63 4.11 5.64
CA GLU A 6 26.20 4.39 7.02
C GLU A 6 25.76 5.85 7.18
N ALA A 7 26.51 6.78 6.60
CA ALA A 7 26.19 8.20 6.66
C ALA A 7 24.84 8.53 6.01
N GLU A 8 24.51 7.87 4.89
CA GLU A 8 23.23 8.03 4.22
C GLU A 8 22.07 7.45 5.05
N TYR A 9 22.26 6.27 5.63
CA TYR A 9 21.28 5.66 6.54
C TYR A 9 21.03 6.53 7.77
N ARG A 10 22.09 6.94 8.49
CA ARG A 10 21.98 7.77 9.70
C ARG A 10 21.28 9.08 9.43
N LYS A 11 21.52 9.67 8.27
CA LYS A 11 20.89 10.94 7.88
C LYS A 11 19.40 10.81 7.57
N ARG A 12 18.92 9.64 7.12
CA ARG A 12 17.60 9.53 6.45
C ARG A 12 16.64 8.50 7.02
N PHE A 13 17.14 7.43 7.64
CA PHE A 13 16.33 6.34 8.16
C PHE A 13 16.54 6.07 9.66
N ASP A 14 17.69 6.45 10.22
CA ASP A 14 17.95 6.23 11.65
C ASP A 14 16.99 7.03 12.53
N GLY A 15 16.46 6.37 13.57
CA GLY A 15 15.38 6.90 14.42
C GLY A 15 13.97 6.85 13.80
N PHE A 16 13.81 6.36 12.57
CA PHE A 16 12.51 6.26 11.89
C PHE A 16 12.16 4.80 11.56
N ASN A 17 10.87 4.47 11.65
CA ASN A 17 10.32 3.19 11.23
C ASN A 17 9.60 3.33 9.88
N ILE A 18 9.91 2.48 8.89
CA ILE A 18 9.22 2.47 7.59
C ILE A 18 7.81 1.90 7.76
N THR A 19 6.82 2.61 7.25
CA THR A 19 5.41 2.19 7.30
C THR A 19 4.81 1.90 5.94
N ASP A 20 5.37 2.43 4.86
CA ASP A 20 4.92 2.15 3.50
C ASP A 20 6.07 2.37 2.50
N CYS A 21 5.98 1.79 1.31
CA CYS A 21 6.97 1.96 0.26
C CYS A 21 6.34 1.89 -1.14
N SER A 22 6.98 2.56 -2.10
CA SER A 22 6.49 2.56 -3.47
C SER A 22 7.57 2.76 -4.51
N ILE A 23 7.37 2.17 -5.68
CA ILE A 23 8.22 2.36 -6.86
C ILE A 23 7.52 3.31 -7.83
N LEU A 24 8.14 4.45 -8.13
CA LEU A 24 7.63 5.34 -9.19
C LEU A 24 7.87 4.75 -10.57
N LYS A 25 9.13 4.34 -10.79
CA LYS A 25 9.65 3.67 -11.97
C LYS A 25 10.93 2.95 -11.60
N LYS A 26 11.47 2.16 -12.53
CA LYS A 26 12.71 1.42 -12.31
C LYS A 26 13.80 2.28 -11.63
N ASN A 27 14.41 1.77 -10.56
CA ASN A 27 15.41 2.48 -9.75
C ASN A 27 14.94 3.79 -9.07
N HIS A 28 13.64 3.97 -8.82
CA HIS A 28 13.11 5.13 -8.09
C HIS A 28 12.24 4.64 -6.93
N TYR A 29 12.88 4.49 -5.77
CA TYR A 29 12.29 3.87 -4.58
C TYR A 29 11.90 4.93 -3.57
N TYR A 30 10.68 4.88 -3.07
CA TYR A 30 10.12 5.83 -2.12
C TYR A 30 9.66 5.10 -0.85
N PHE A 31 9.77 5.78 0.28
CA PHE A 31 9.48 5.23 1.60
C PHE A 31 8.73 6.26 2.43
N ILE A 32 7.67 5.84 3.10
CA ILE A 32 7.07 6.57 4.21
C ILE A 32 7.63 6.00 5.51
N SER A 33 7.99 6.87 6.42
CA SER A 33 8.52 6.49 7.72
C SER A 33 8.07 7.44 8.81
N ARG A 34 8.04 6.97 10.06
CA ARG A 34 7.58 7.72 11.24
C ARG A 34 8.61 7.65 12.37
N ASP A 35 8.73 8.74 13.12
CA ASP A 35 9.70 8.85 14.21
C ASP A 35 9.38 7.85 15.33
N ILE A 36 10.37 7.04 15.72
CA ILE A 36 10.20 5.97 16.70
C ILE A 36 9.95 6.55 18.10
N THR A 37 10.73 7.55 18.50
CA THR A 37 10.66 8.12 19.85
C THR A 37 9.37 8.89 20.06
N GLU A 38 8.93 9.63 19.05
CA GLU A 38 7.65 10.34 19.09
C GLU A 38 6.48 9.35 19.05
N SER A 39 6.57 8.28 18.26
CA SER A 39 5.55 7.22 18.21
C SER A 39 5.36 6.51 19.55
N GLU A 40 6.42 6.25 20.31
CA GLU A 40 6.32 5.60 21.62
C GLU A 40 5.61 6.47 22.66
N LYS A 41 5.67 7.79 22.50
CA LYS A 41 5.02 8.76 23.39
C LYS A 41 3.59 9.08 22.96
N ALA A 42 3.30 8.97 21.67
CA ALA A 42 1.98 9.25 21.12
C ALA A 42 0.99 8.12 21.46
N GLY A 43 -0.19 8.48 21.94
CA GLY A 43 -1.30 7.53 22.05
C GLY A 43 -1.89 7.15 20.68
N PRO A 44 -2.73 6.11 20.59
CA PRO A 44 -3.29 5.62 19.32
C PRO A 44 -4.06 6.68 18.51
N THR A 45 -4.60 7.70 19.16
CA THR A 45 -5.37 8.79 18.54
C THR A 45 -4.55 10.05 18.27
N ALA A 46 -3.26 10.06 18.65
CA ALA A 46 -2.39 11.23 18.58
C ALA A 46 -1.39 11.12 17.42
N GLU A 47 -1.71 10.35 16.37
CA GLU A 47 -0.78 10.12 15.26
C GLU A 47 -0.27 11.44 14.66
N ALA A 48 -1.11 12.48 14.59
CA ALA A 48 -0.71 13.81 14.10
C ALA A 48 0.47 14.47 14.84
N THR A 49 0.76 14.05 16.08
CA THR A 49 1.93 14.56 16.84
C THR A 49 3.23 13.84 16.51
N VAL A 50 3.17 12.72 15.79
CA VAL A 50 4.35 11.97 15.34
C VAL A 50 4.83 12.54 14.01
N THR A 51 6.10 12.89 13.91
CA THR A 51 6.78 13.33 12.69
C THR A 51 6.84 12.18 11.70
N LYS A 52 6.40 12.43 10.45
CA LYS A 52 6.61 11.52 9.33
C LYS A 52 7.67 12.05 8.39
N ARG A 53 8.20 11.17 7.57
CA ARG A 53 9.16 11.46 6.53
C ARG A 53 8.83 10.65 5.29
N MET A 54 8.76 11.32 4.15
CA MET A 54 8.87 10.68 2.85
C MET A 54 10.33 10.77 2.41
N SER A 55 10.98 9.63 2.20
CA SER A 55 12.36 9.53 1.69
C SER A 55 12.35 8.87 0.33
N TRP A 56 13.27 9.24 -0.56
CA TRP A 56 13.41 8.55 -1.84
C TRP A 56 14.86 8.37 -2.26
N PHE A 57 15.12 7.20 -2.84
CA PHE A 57 16.42 6.69 -3.22
C PHE A 57 16.48 6.41 -4.73
N ILE A 58 17.46 7.02 -5.39
CA ILE A 58 17.70 6.90 -6.83
C ILE A 58 19.17 6.47 -7.02
N PRO A 59 19.49 5.16 -7.01
CA PRO A 59 20.86 4.63 -6.91
C PRO A 59 21.82 5.07 -8.03
N ASN A 60 21.27 5.55 -9.15
CA ASN A 60 22.02 5.99 -10.32
C ASN A 60 22.46 7.46 -10.25
N GLN A 61 21.99 8.22 -9.26
CA GLN A 61 22.47 9.58 -8.99
C GLN A 61 23.79 9.56 -8.20
N GLN A 62 24.51 10.68 -8.21
CA GLN A 62 25.74 10.84 -7.45
C GLN A 62 25.49 10.66 -5.94
N GLU A 63 26.51 10.18 -5.24
CA GLU A 63 26.48 10.07 -3.79
C GLU A 63 26.19 11.43 -3.16
N GLY A 64 25.31 11.46 -2.15
CA GLY A 64 24.80 12.71 -1.56
C GLY A 64 23.52 13.25 -2.22
N ASP A 65 23.35 13.07 -3.53
CA ASP A 65 22.14 13.50 -4.27
C ASP A 65 21.11 12.38 -4.42
N ARG A 66 21.58 11.13 -4.45
CA ARG A 66 20.77 9.93 -4.63
C ARG A 66 19.75 9.66 -3.53
N LEU A 67 19.82 10.35 -2.39
CA LEU A 67 18.92 10.14 -1.27
C LEU A 67 18.39 11.45 -0.69
N LYS A 68 17.11 11.71 -0.92
CA LYS A 68 16.42 12.93 -0.48
C LYS A 68 15.26 12.57 0.43
N HIS A 69 14.72 13.58 1.13
CA HIS A 69 13.56 13.40 1.99
C HIS A 69 12.79 14.71 2.17
N MET A 70 11.55 14.56 2.61
CA MET A 70 10.65 15.62 3.07
C MET A 70 10.08 15.23 4.43
N ARG A 71 9.84 16.20 5.31
CA ARG A 71 9.23 16.00 6.63
C ARG A 71 7.78 16.47 6.64
N PHE A 72 6.95 15.74 7.37
CA PHE A 72 5.53 16.04 7.60
C PHE A 72 5.26 16.10 9.10
N ALA A 73 4.79 17.24 9.59
CA ALA A 73 4.43 17.47 10.99
C ALA A 73 2.97 17.92 11.07
N GLY A 74 2.20 17.40 12.02
CA GLY A 74 0.75 17.67 12.12
C GLY A 74 -0.12 16.83 11.19
N TYR A 75 0.47 15.90 10.42
CA TYR A 75 -0.24 15.00 9.51
C TYR A 75 -0.58 13.70 10.23
N GLY A 76 -1.77 13.14 9.98
CA GLY A 76 -2.09 11.76 10.37
C GLY A 76 -1.25 10.72 9.63
N THR A 77 -1.74 9.49 9.55
CA THR A 77 -1.10 8.43 8.75
C THR A 77 -0.96 8.89 7.29
N LEU A 78 0.15 8.50 6.65
CA LEU A 78 0.44 8.81 5.26
C LEU A 78 0.49 7.51 4.45
N GLU A 79 -0.12 7.53 3.28
CA GLU A 79 -0.04 6.51 2.23
C GLU A 79 0.73 7.06 1.03
N ILE A 80 1.36 6.19 0.25
CA ILE A 80 2.14 6.59 -0.93
C ILE A 80 1.75 5.81 -2.19
N GLY A 81 1.67 6.49 -3.34
CA GLY A 81 1.31 5.84 -4.59
C GLY A 81 1.70 6.64 -5.83
N PRO A 82 2.20 6.00 -6.91
CA PRO A 82 2.58 6.68 -8.12
C PRO A 82 1.35 7.00 -8.97
N SER A 83 1.25 8.22 -9.45
CA SER A 83 0.26 8.64 -10.44
C SER A 83 0.96 8.84 -11.78
N PHE A 84 0.28 8.45 -12.86
CA PHE A 84 0.72 8.70 -14.24
C PHE A 84 -0.29 9.51 -15.04
N ALA A 85 -1.50 9.73 -14.48
CA ALA A 85 -2.51 10.57 -15.09
C ALA A 85 -2.04 12.03 -15.19
N GLY A 86 -1.81 12.49 -16.42
CA GLY A 86 -1.34 13.84 -16.76
C GLY A 86 0.15 14.08 -16.51
N GLU A 87 0.70 13.49 -15.46
CA GLU A 87 2.11 13.62 -15.05
C GLU A 87 2.57 12.37 -14.29
N GLU A 88 3.84 11.98 -14.46
CA GLU A 88 4.49 10.93 -13.69
C GLU A 88 4.97 11.49 -12.35
N ARG A 89 4.23 11.22 -11.27
CA ARG A 89 4.51 11.76 -9.94
C ARG A 89 4.31 10.71 -8.87
N MET A 90 5.08 10.79 -7.80
CA MET A 90 4.80 10.08 -6.56
C MET A 90 3.92 10.97 -5.68
N LEU A 91 2.79 10.45 -5.22
CA LEU A 91 1.93 11.17 -4.29
C LEU A 91 2.07 10.60 -2.89
N CYS A 92 2.12 11.51 -1.92
CA CYS A 92 1.97 11.23 -0.50
C CYS A 92 0.63 11.80 -0.06
N VAL A 93 -0.24 10.96 0.50
CA VAL A 93 -1.61 11.36 0.87
C VAL A 93 -1.88 11.01 2.31
N SER A 94 -2.38 11.98 3.10
CA SER A 94 -2.75 11.75 4.49
C SER A 94 -4.10 11.08 4.63
N VAL A 95 -4.36 10.47 5.79
CA VAL A 95 -5.66 9.90 6.17
C VAL A 95 -6.80 10.94 6.05
N GLU A 96 -6.50 12.22 6.25
CA GLU A 96 -7.41 13.35 6.10
C GLU A 96 -7.52 13.88 4.66
N GLY A 97 -6.80 13.30 3.70
CA GLY A 97 -6.83 13.67 2.29
C GLY A 97 -5.96 14.85 1.89
N LEU A 98 -4.98 15.25 2.72
CA LEU A 98 -3.96 16.22 2.29
C LEU A 98 -3.01 15.55 1.29
N VAL A 99 -2.64 16.25 0.23
CA VAL A 99 -1.89 15.67 -0.90
C VAL A 99 -0.60 16.46 -1.13
N THR A 100 0.52 15.74 -1.21
CA THR A 100 1.81 16.30 -1.63
C THR A 100 2.37 15.47 -2.78
N ALA A 101 2.77 16.13 -3.86
CA ALA A 101 3.36 15.52 -5.04
C ALA A 101 4.89 15.71 -5.08
N THR A 102 5.61 14.68 -5.53
CA THR A 102 7.06 14.72 -5.76
C THR A 102 7.44 13.79 -6.91
N GLY A 103 8.74 13.71 -7.25
CA GLY A 103 9.22 12.84 -8.34
C GLY A 103 8.94 13.40 -9.74
N GLY A 104 9.17 12.59 -10.77
CA GLY A 104 8.94 13.00 -12.17
C GLY A 104 9.94 14.01 -12.74
N GLY A 105 10.94 14.45 -11.97
CA GLY A 105 11.83 15.54 -12.36
C GLY A 105 11.32 16.94 -12.00
N GLU A 106 10.10 17.02 -11.47
CA GLU A 106 9.46 18.28 -11.07
C GLU A 106 9.69 18.58 -9.57
N PRO A 107 9.69 19.86 -9.15
CA PRO A 107 9.75 20.23 -7.73
C PRO A 107 8.65 19.57 -6.91
N SER A 108 8.89 19.38 -5.62
CA SER A 108 7.83 18.90 -4.72
C SER A 108 6.86 20.04 -4.40
N GLU A 109 5.57 19.74 -4.32
CA GLU A 109 4.53 20.74 -4.08
C GLU A 109 3.31 20.11 -3.40
N ASP A 110 2.55 20.93 -2.69
CA ASP A 110 1.26 20.53 -2.15
C ASP A 110 0.16 20.76 -3.19
N GLU A 111 -0.78 19.82 -3.25
CA GLU A 111 -2.00 19.88 -4.04
C GLU A 111 -3.20 20.22 -3.14
N ASP A 112 -4.33 20.55 -3.77
CA ASP A 112 -5.58 20.69 -3.05
C ASP A 112 -5.95 19.36 -2.36
N ALA A 113 -6.44 19.46 -1.13
CA ALA A 113 -6.90 18.29 -0.40
C ALA A 113 -8.04 17.59 -1.14
N ILE A 114 -8.06 16.25 -1.10
CA ILE A 114 -9.12 15.45 -1.75
C ILE A 114 -10.49 15.86 -1.17
N PRO A 115 -11.40 16.42 -2.00
CA PRO A 115 -12.65 16.99 -1.50
C PRO A 115 -13.49 15.99 -0.72
N LYS A 116 -13.82 16.33 0.54
CA LYS A 116 -14.66 15.50 1.40
C LYS A 116 -16.13 15.86 1.24
N SER A 117 -16.92 14.93 0.75
CA SER A 117 -18.37 15.06 0.67
C SER A 117 -19.02 13.69 0.51
N ILE A 118 -20.27 13.56 0.94
CA ILE A 118 -21.07 12.35 0.75
C ILE A 118 -21.22 11.97 -0.74
N ASN A 119 -21.27 12.99 -1.60
CA ASN A 119 -21.34 12.85 -3.07
C ASN A 119 -19.98 13.13 -3.74
N GLY A 120 -18.93 13.32 -2.96
CA GLY A 120 -17.60 13.69 -3.44
C GLY A 120 -16.69 12.49 -3.70
N PRO A 121 -15.44 12.75 -4.10
CA PRO A 121 -14.43 11.70 -4.27
C PRO A 121 -14.09 11.02 -2.94
N ARG A 122 -14.15 11.74 -1.82
CA ARG A 122 -13.85 11.19 -0.49
C ARG A 122 -15.03 11.32 0.46
N ARG A 123 -15.52 10.18 0.98
CA ARG A 123 -16.59 10.12 1.98
C ARG A 123 -16.05 10.04 3.41
N GLY A 124 -14.90 9.39 3.60
CA GLY A 124 -14.31 9.10 4.90
C GLY A 124 -12.79 9.25 4.94
N ALA A 125 -12.18 8.67 5.96
CA ALA A 125 -10.73 8.62 6.14
C ALA A 125 -10.08 7.71 5.06
N ILE A 126 -8.95 8.11 4.50
CA ILE A 126 -8.21 7.32 3.50
C ILE A 126 -7.49 6.17 4.20
N ARG A 127 -7.51 4.99 3.56
CA ARG A 127 -6.82 3.79 4.06
C ARG A 127 -5.78 3.22 3.11
N ARG A 128 -5.95 3.39 1.78
CA ARG A 128 -5.00 2.83 0.82
C ARG A 128 -4.95 3.60 -0.49
N LEU A 129 -3.75 3.67 -1.07
CA LEU A 129 -3.49 4.10 -2.44
C LEU A 129 -3.04 2.90 -3.28
N ARG A 130 -3.56 2.77 -4.51
CA ARG A 130 -3.13 1.74 -5.47
C ARG A 130 -3.16 2.28 -6.88
N THR A 131 -2.13 1.98 -7.66
CA THR A 131 -2.09 2.30 -9.08
C THR A 131 -2.46 1.09 -9.90
N VAL A 132 -3.50 1.21 -10.71
CA VAL A 132 -3.93 0.18 -11.68
C VAL A 132 -3.84 0.79 -13.08
N GLY A 133 -2.97 0.22 -13.92
CA GLY A 133 -2.58 0.85 -15.18
C GLY A 133 -1.89 2.20 -14.95
N GLU A 134 -2.49 3.28 -15.45
CA GLU A 134 -2.00 4.66 -15.28
C GLU A 134 -2.75 5.45 -14.20
N ASN A 135 -3.84 4.88 -13.68
CA ASN A 135 -4.75 5.56 -12.75
C ASN A 135 -4.36 5.24 -11.30
N LEU A 136 -4.21 6.28 -10.49
CA LEU A 136 -4.05 6.14 -9.04
C LEU A 136 -5.43 6.19 -8.37
N TYR A 137 -5.76 5.13 -7.66
CA TYR A 137 -6.98 4.97 -6.88
C TYR A 137 -6.71 5.17 -5.40
N VAL A 138 -7.73 5.69 -4.71
CA VAL A 138 -7.75 5.92 -3.27
C VAL A 138 -8.99 5.28 -2.70
N VAL A 139 -8.84 4.47 -1.65
CA VAL A 139 -9.95 3.87 -0.92
C VAL A 139 -9.90 4.17 0.57
N GLY A 140 -11.04 4.01 1.24
CA GLY A 140 -11.11 4.16 2.69
C GLY A 140 -12.51 4.11 3.27
N GLY A 141 -12.68 4.77 4.42
CA GLY A 141 -13.89 4.80 5.21
C GLY A 141 -15.13 5.25 4.44
N SER A 142 -16.30 4.78 4.88
CA SER A 142 -17.59 5.25 4.36
C SER A 142 -17.79 4.99 2.85
N HIS A 143 -17.28 3.86 2.36
CA HIS A 143 -17.22 3.46 0.95
C HIS A 143 -16.48 4.47 0.06
N THR A 144 -15.43 5.10 0.58
CA THR A 144 -14.59 5.99 -0.23
C THR A 144 -13.90 5.18 -1.32
N VAL A 145 -14.14 5.55 -2.58
CA VAL A 145 -13.35 5.13 -3.75
C VAL A 145 -13.28 6.34 -4.69
N CYS A 146 -12.07 6.81 -4.99
CA CYS A 146 -11.85 7.82 -6.01
C CYS A 146 -10.59 7.54 -6.83
N VAL A 147 -10.49 8.23 -7.96
CA VAL A 147 -9.37 8.14 -8.89
C VAL A 147 -8.82 9.53 -9.19
N ARG A 148 -7.50 9.67 -9.27
CA ARG A 148 -6.85 10.90 -9.74
C ARG A 148 -6.80 10.90 -11.26
N LYS A 149 -7.36 11.95 -11.89
CA LYS A 149 -7.31 12.19 -13.34
C LYS A 149 -6.30 13.26 -13.76
N GLY A 150 -5.55 13.78 -12.79
CA GLY A 150 -4.52 14.78 -12.96
C GLY A 150 -4.37 15.62 -11.71
N LYS A 151 -3.46 16.60 -11.75
CA LYS A 151 -3.24 17.55 -10.66
C LYS A 151 -4.55 18.22 -10.23
N ASN A 152 -4.84 18.18 -8.92
CA ASN A 152 -6.06 18.72 -8.31
C ASN A 152 -7.38 18.17 -8.90
N ASN A 153 -7.35 17.06 -9.65
CA ASN A 153 -8.53 16.49 -10.30
C ASN A 153 -8.80 15.08 -9.77
N TRP A 154 -9.76 14.99 -8.85
CA TRP A 154 -10.19 13.75 -8.21
C TRP A 154 -11.65 13.44 -8.55
N GLU A 155 -11.87 12.29 -9.17
CA GLU A 155 -13.21 11.83 -9.56
C GLU A 155 -13.71 10.77 -8.59
N SER A 156 -14.98 10.89 -8.19
CA SER A 156 -15.63 9.89 -7.36
C SER A 156 -15.93 8.63 -8.19
N LEU A 157 -15.53 7.48 -7.65
CA LEU A 157 -15.95 6.17 -8.12
C LEU A 157 -16.91 5.51 -7.13
N CYS A 158 -17.52 6.29 -6.23
CA CYS A 158 -18.45 5.76 -5.24
C CYS A 158 -19.85 5.45 -5.82
N LEU A 159 -19.95 5.22 -7.13
CA LEU A 159 -21.19 5.06 -7.89
C LEU A 159 -21.94 3.80 -7.44
N ASN A 160 -23.23 3.95 -7.12
CA ASN A 160 -24.10 2.85 -6.65
C ASN A 160 -23.64 2.11 -5.38
N LEU A 161 -22.56 2.56 -4.73
CA LEU A 161 -22.18 2.09 -3.41
C LEU A 161 -23.13 2.68 -2.35
N PRO A 162 -23.54 1.89 -1.34
CA PRO A 162 -24.43 2.36 -0.29
C PRO A 162 -23.93 3.67 0.34
N THR A 163 -24.82 4.65 0.42
CA THR A 163 -24.54 5.93 1.04
C THR A 163 -24.53 5.76 2.57
N PRO A 164 -23.44 6.11 3.27
CA PRO A 164 -23.34 5.99 4.72
C PRO A 164 -24.32 6.93 5.43
N THR A 165 -24.93 6.43 6.51
CA THR A 165 -25.80 7.21 7.40
C THR A 165 -25.11 7.53 8.72
N ALA A 166 -25.70 8.43 9.50
CA ALA A 166 -25.24 8.70 10.86
C ALA A 166 -25.34 7.46 11.77
N ALA A 167 -26.31 6.56 11.53
CA ALA A 167 -26.43 5.33 12.29
C ALA A 167 -25.27 4.37 12.00
N ASP A 168 -24.81 4.31 10.75
CA ASP A 168 -23.66 3.49 10.36
C ASP A 168 -22.37 4.02 11.00
N ALA A 169 -22.21 5.34 11.08
CA ALA A 169 -21.04 5.95 11.71
C ALA A 169 -20.97 5.73 13.24
N ASN A 170 -22.13 5.53 13.89
CA ASN A 170 -22.23 5.30 15.33
C ASN A 170 -22.15 3.81 15.72
N ASP A 171 -22.09 2.92 14.74
CA ASP A 171 -22.01 1.47 14.93
C ASP A 171 -20.65 1.00 14.39
N VAL A 172 -19.80 0.47 15.29
CA VAL A 172 -18.41 0.11 14.95
C VAL A 172 -18.37 -0.94 13.84
N ASP A 173 -19.22 -1.96 13.92
CA ASP A 173 -19.23 -3.07 12.96
C ASP A 173 -19.73 -2.59 11.59
N ARG A 174 -20.78 -1.75 11.56
CA ARG A 174 -21.26 -1.18 10.28
C ARG A 174 -20.23 -0.25 9.67
N SER A 175 -19.61 0.60 10.48
CA SER A 175 -18.56 1.52 10.03
C SER A 175 -17.38 0.76 9.41
N ASP A 176 -16.94 -0.33 10.05
CA ASP A 176 -15.82 -1.13 9.55
C ASP A 176 -16.17 -1.94 8.28
N ASN A 177 -17.39 -2.48 8.21
CA ASN A 177 -17.92 -3.13 7.00
C ASN A 177 -18.02 -2.18 5.79
N MET A 178 -18.02 -0.86 6.02
CA MET A 178 -18.04 0.17 4.98
C MET A 178 -16.66 0.81 4.75
N ALA A 179 -15.62 0.39 5.48
CA ALA A 179 -14.30 0.98 5.38
C ALA A 179 -13.40 0.10 4.52
N PHE A 180 -13.28 0.44 3.23
CA PHE A 180 -12.43 -0.32 2.32
C PHE A 180 -10.98 -0.30 2.82
N THR A 181 -10.39 -1.48 2.94
CA THR A 181 -9.04 -1.72 3.45
C THR A 181 -8.01 -1.74 2.33
N ASP A 182 -8.36 -2.26 1.16
CA ASP A 182 -7.48 -2.33 0.00
C ASP A 182 -8.27 -2.34 -1.32
N ILE A 183 -7.58 -2.05 -2.41
CA ILE A 183 -8.07 -2.06 -3.79
C ILE A 183 -6.98 -2.62 -4.71
N ASP A 184 -7.39 -3.39 -5.71
CA ASP A 184 -6.56 -3.73 -6.86
C ASP A 184 -7.43 -4.02 -8.09
N GLY A 185 -6.83 -4.20 -9.26
CA GLY A 185 -7.60 -4.51 -10.46
C GLY A 185 -6.78 -5.00 -11.64
N PHE A 186 -7.47 -5.59 -12.60
CA PHE A 186 -6.89 -5.98 -13.88
C PHE A 186 -6.83 -4.80 -14.86
N SER A 187 -7.73 -3.84 -14.71
CA SER A 187 -7.81 -2.62 -15.52
C SER A 187 -8.64 -1.56 -14.79
N ALA A 188 -8.77 -0.37 -15.39
CA ALA A 188 -9.65 0.67 -14.85
C ALA A 188 -11.15 0.30 -14.86
N GLU A 189 -11.52 -0.74 -15.61
CA GLU A 189 -12.88 -1.26 -15.78
C GLU A 189 -13.08 -2.60 -15.06
N ASP A 190 -12.08 -3.07 -14.32
CA ASP A 190 -12.12 -4.36 -13.63
C ASP A 190 -11.33 -4.25 -12.33
N LEU A 191 -12.02 -3.74 -11.30
CA LEU A 191 -11.44 -3.43 -9.99
C LEU A 191 -12.15 -4.20 -8.89
N TYR A 192 -11.41 -4.58 -7.85
CA TYR A 192 -11.93 -5.21 -6.65
C TYR A 192 -11.54 -4.39 -5.43
N VAL A 193 -12.49 -4.19 -4.52
CA VAL A 193 -12.26 -3.59 -3.21
C VAL A 193 -12.73 -4.53 -2.11
N ILE A 194 -12.05 -4.45 -0.97
CA ILE A 194 -12.35 -5.28 0.21
C ILE A 194 -12.58 -4.41 1.44
N ALA A 195 -13.47 -4.82 2.33
CA ALA A 195 -13.74 -4.22 3.64
C ALA A 195 -13.98 -5.31 4.69
N GLY A 196 -14.10 -4.93 5.98
CA GLY A 196 -14.22 -5.85 7.12
C GLY A 196 -15.29 -6.93 6.96
N ALA A 197 -15.19 -8.02 7.74
CA ALA A 197 -16.08 -9.18 7.71
C ALA A 197 -16.34 -9.78 6.31
N GLY A 198 -15.30 -9.88 5.47
CA GLY A 198 -15.35 -10.54 4.17
C GLY A 198 -16.19 -9.80 3.12
N ARG A 199 -16.32 -8.47 3.23
CA ARG A 199 -17.02 -7.67 2.22
C ARG A 199 -16.12 -7.49 1.00
N VAL A 200 -16.57 -7.99 -0.15
CA VAL A 200 -15.88 -7.86 -1.42
C VAL A 200 -16.82 -7.20 -2.42
N TRP A 201 -16.33 -6.21 -3.16
CA TRP A 201 -17.07 -5.57 -4.25
C TRP A 201 -16.25 -5.58 -5.53
N HIS A 202 -16.94 -5.74 -6.65
CA HIS A 202 -16.37 -5.75 -7.99
C HIS A 202 -16.94 -4.60 -8.83
N PHE A 203 -16.07 -3.83 -9.46
CA PHE A 203 -16.40 -2.81 -10.44
C PHE A 203 -16.15 -3.34 -11.84
N ASN A 204 -17.18 -3.32 -12.68
CA ASN A 204 -17.14 -3.84 -14.04
C ASN A 204 -16.99 -2.74 -15.12
N GLY A 205 -16.50 -1.55 -14.75
CA GLY A 205 -16.42 -0.39 -15.64
C GLY A 205 -17.63 0.54 -15.57
N GLU A 206 -18.77 0.05 -15.09
CA GLU A 206 -20.01 0.83 -15.00
C GLU A 206 -20.52 0.97 -13.56
N LYS A 207 -20.47 -0.11 -12.78
CA LYS A 207 -21.04 -0.13 -11.42
C LYS A 207 -20.30 -1.09 -10.50
N TRP A 208 -20.37 -0.79 -9.21
CA TRP A 208 -19.99 -1.72 -8.16
C TRP A 208 -21.11 -2.72 -7.90
N SER A 209 -20.75 -3.99 -7.71
CA SER A 209 -21.65 -5.05 -7.24
C SER A 209 -20.99 -5.80 -6.09
N ALA A 210 -21.77 -6.13 -5.06
CA ALA A 210 -21.29 -6.97 -3.98
C ALA A 210 -21.05 -8.39 -4.50
N VAL A 211 -19.94 -8.99 -4.08
CA VAL A 211 -19.52 -10.33 -4.48
C VAL A 211 -19.88 -11.33 -3.39
N ALA A 212 -20.37 -12.51 -3.79
CA ALA A 212 -20.64 -13.60 -2.87
C ALA A 212 -19.33 -14.22 -2.38
N PHE A 213 -18.84 -13.76 -1.22
CA PHE A 213 -17.63 -14.26 -0.59
C PHE A 213 -17.95 -15.38 0.42
N PRO A 214 -17.24 -16.53 0.42
CA PRO A 214 -17.62 -17.72 1.18
C PRO A 214 -17.22 -17.67 2.67
N SER A 215 -16.88 -16.49 3.19
CA SER A 215 -16.37 -16.30 4.56
C SER A 215 -16.77 -14.93 5.08
N ASN A 216 -16.80 -14.78 6.41
CA ASN A 216 -16.94 -13.52 7.12
C ASN A 216 -15.66 -13.13 7.88
N MET A 217 -14.53 -13.79 7.59
CA MET A 217 -13.23 -13.40 8.12
C MET A 217 -12.91 -11.96 7.71
N ASP A 218 -12.23 -11.22 8.58
CA ASP A 218 -11.65 -9.95 8.21
C ASP A 218 -10.62 -10.12 7.10
N VAL A 219 -10.61 -9.16 6.17
CA VAL A 219 -9.79 -9.15 4.95
C VAL A 219 -8.93 -7.90 4.93
N TYR A 220 -7.66 -8.06 4.56
CA TYR A 220 -6.62 -7.06 4.82
C TYR A 220 -5.85 -6.62 3.58
N SER A 221 -5.70 -7.51 2.60
CA SER A 221 -4.92 -7.25 1.39
C SER A 221 -5.52 -7.97 0.19
N ILE A 222 -5.38 -7.38 -0.99
CA ILE A 222 -5.90 -7.94 -2.25
C ILE A 222 -4.87 -7.81 -3.37
N CYS A 223 -4.85 -8.80 -4.28
CA CYS A 223 -4.08 -8.75 -5.52
C CYS A 223 -4.86 -9.34 -6.69
N CYS A 224 -5.00 -8.58 -7.77
CA CYS A 224 -5.44 -9.06 -9.08
C CYS A 224 -4.20 -9.52 -9.86
N ALA A 225 -3.95 -10.83 -9.83
CA ALA A 225 -2.70 -11.42 -10.29
C ALA A 225 -2.67 -11.67 -11.80
N GLY A 226 -1.47 -11.72 -12.38
CA GLY A 226 -1.29 -11.95 -13.81
C GLY A 226 -1.69 -13.35 -14.30
N ASP A 227 -2.04 -14.27 -13.41
CA ASP A 227 -2.65 -15.56 -13.74
C ASP A 227 -4.18 -15.49 -13.97
N GLY A 228 -4.76 -14.29 -13.82
CA GLY A 228 -6.18 -14.02 -14.03
C GLY A 228 -7.04 -14.16 -12.78
N TYR A 229 -6.47 -14.56 -11.64
CA TYR A 229 -7.20 -14.69 -10.38
C TYR A 229 -7.00 -13.50 -9.45
N VAL A 230 -7.99 -13.30 -8.58
CA VAL A 230 -7.92 -12.38 -7.45
C VAL A 230 -7.57 -13.19 -6.20
N TYR A 231 -6.59 -12.70 -5.45
CA TYR A 231 -6.13 -13.26 -4.19
C TYR A 231 -6.46 -12.29 -3.05
N ILE A 232 -7.11 -12.78 -2.00
CA ILE A 232 -7.48 -11.99 -0.81
C ILE A 232 -6.82 -12.62 0.42
N GLY A 233 -6.01 -11.82 1.11
CA GLY A 233 -5.43 -12.14 2.40
C GLY A 233 -6.42 -11.82 3.51
N ALA A 234 -6.69 -12.81 4.36
CA ALA A 234 -7.68 -12.73 5.43
C ALA A 234 -7.07 -13.07 6.79
N GLN A 235 -7.90 -12.99 7.83
CA GLN A 235 -7.54 -13.31 9.21
C GLN A 235 -6.79 -14.64 9.32
N SER A 236 -5.83 -14.67 10.26
CA SER A 236 -4.99 -15.83 10.55
C SER A 236 -4.09 -16.31 9.40
N GLY A 237 -3.80 -15.44 8.43
CA GLY A 237 -3.00 -15.79 7.26
C GLY A 237 -3.74 -16.68 6.26
N SER A 238 -5.08 -16.70 6.31
CA SER A 238 -5.90 -17.39 5.32
C SER A 238 -5.81 -16.67 3.98
N VAL A 239 -5.81 -17.43 2.88
CA VAL A 239 -5.81 -16.86 1.53
C VAL A 239 -6.97 -17.43 0.73
N PHE A 240 -7.78 -16.54 0.18
CA PHE A 240 -8.84 -16.88 -0.77
C PHE A 240 -8.37 -16.59 -2.18
N ARG A 241 -8.78 -17.43 -3.13
CA ARG A 241 -8.59 -17.23 -4.56
C ARG A 241 -9.93 -17.28 -5.25
N GLY A 242 -10.17 -16.36 -6.18
CA GLY A 242 -11.40 -16.35 -6.95
C GLY A 242 -11.40 -15.32 -8.07
N ARG A 243 -12.54 -15.21 -8.72
CA ARG A 243 -12.88 -14.15 -9.68
C ARG A 243 -14.39 -14.11 -9.83
N ASP A 244 -14.94 -12.93 -10.06
CA ASP A 244 -16.38 -12.73 -10.19
C ASP A 244 -17.13 -13.34 -8.99
N ASN A 245 -17.97 -14.35 -9.22
CA ASN A 245 -18.76 -15.03 -8.17
C ASN A 245 -18.19 -16.40 -7.75
N GLU A 246 -16.98 -16.76 -8.16
CA GLU A 246 -16.35 -18.04 -7.85
C GLU A 246 -15.15 -17.85 -6.93
N TRP A 247 -15.30 -18.25 -5.67
CA TRP A 247 -14.28 -18.05 -4.64
C TRP A 247 -14.05 -19.34 -3.84
N THR A 248 -12.79 -19.60 -3.50
CA THR A 248 -12.39 -20.75 -2.70
C THR A 248 -11.34 -20.34 -1.68
N LEU A 249 -11.46 -20.88 -0.47
CA LEU A 249 -10.37 -20.84 0.52
C LEU A 249 -9.22 -21.71 0.00
N LEU A 250 -8.16 -21.06 -0.47
CA LEU A 250 -7.01 -21.74 -1.07
C LEU A 250 -6.05 -22.22 0.02
N VAL A 251 -5.74 -21.35 0.98
CA VAL A 251 -4.83 -21.63 2.09
C VAL A 251 -5.52 -21.32 3.40
N ARG A 252 -5.41 -22.23 4.36
CA ARG A 252 -5.79 -22.00 5.75
C ARG A 252 -4.57 -22.13 6.65
N GLU A 253 -4.08 -20.99 7.12
CA GLU A 253 -3.00 -20.92 8.12
C GLU A 253 -3.55 -20.59 9.51
N MET A 254 -2.64 -20.63 10.50
CA MET A 254 -2.86 -20.08 11.84
C MET A 254 -1.75 -19.08 12.17
N LEU A 255 -1.45 -18.18 11.23
CA LEU A 255 -0.52 -17.07 11.50
C LEU A 255 -1.15 -16.11 12.51
N THR A 256 -0.32 -15.50 13.35
CA THR A 256 -0.78 -14.50 14.32
C THR A 256 -1.05 -13.14 13.68
N LEU A 257 -0.42 -12.84 12.54
CA LEU A 257 -0.63 -11.62 11.77
C LEU A 257 -1.23 -11.94 10.38
N PRO A 258 -2.16 -11.10 9.88
CA PRO A 258 -2.59 -11.18 8.49
C PRO A 258 -1.47 -10.72 7.54
N PHE A 259 -1.64 -10.98 6.24
CA PHE A 259 -0.73 -10.44 5.23
C PHE A 259 -0.97 -8.94 5.04
N LYS A 260 0.11 -8.17 5.12
CA LYS A 260 0.15 -6.73 4.96
C LYS A 260 -0.03 -6.33 3.49
N ASP A 261 0.68 -7.00 2.59
CA ASP A 261 0.50 -6.86 1.14
C ASP A 261 0.48 -8.23 0.45
N ILE A 262 -0.25 -8.29 -0.66
CA ILE A 262 -0.18 -9.35 -1.66
C ILE A 262 0.11 -8.68 -2.99
N VAL A 263 1.10 -9.17 -3.75
CA VAL A 263 1.46 -8.60 -5.05
C VAL A 263 1.78 -9.69 -6.06
N TRP A 264 1.54 -9.41 -7.34
CA TRP A 264 2.01 -10.25 -8.44
C TRP A 264 3.35 -9.74 -8.95
N HIS A 265 4.37 -10.60 -8.91
CA HIS A 265 5.70 -10.27 -9.41
C HIS A 265 6.42 -11.50 -9.96
N ALA A 266 7.08 -11.34 -11.10
CA ALA A 266 7.91 -12.38 -11.72
C ALA A 266 7.17 -13.73 -11.89
N GLY A 267 5.88 -13.69 -12.24
CA GLY A 267 5.07 -14.89 -12.46
C GLY A 267 4.58 -15.58 -11.18
N LYS A 268 4.66 -14.91 -10.03
CA LYS A 268 4.29 -15.46 -8.72
C LYS A 268 3.44 -14.48 -7.92
N VAL A 269 2.60 -15.03 -7.04
CA VAL A 269 1.93 -14.27 -5.98
C VAL A 269 2.84 -14.25 -4.75
N TRP A 270 3.21 -13.05 -4.31
CA TRP A 270 4.01 -12.80 -3.13
C TRP A 270 3.13 -12.24 -2.01
N LEU A 271 3.35 -12.69 -0.79
CA LEU A 271 2.62 -12.27 0.40
C LEU A 271 3.62 -11.89 1.48
N THR A 272 3.36 -10.80 2.20
CA THR A 272 4.27 -10.29 3.23
C THR A 272 3.56 -10.07 4.55
N SER A 273 4.32 -10.17 5.64
CA SER A 273 3.96 -9.65 6.96
C SER A 273 5.24 -9.23 7.67
N ASP A 274 5.12 -8.71 8.89
CA ASP A 274 6.30 -8.36 9.70
C ASP A 274 7.15 -9.60 10.07
N TYR A 275 6.66 -10.83 9.86
CA TYR A 275 7.40 -12.07 10.10
C TYR A 275 8.13 -12.63 8.88
N GLY A 276 7.86 -12.14 7.67
CA GLY A 276 8.52 -12.68 6.49
C GLY A 276 7.80 -12.44 5.17
N LEU A 277 8.24 -13.20 4.18
CA LEU A 277 7.78 -13.16 2.80
C LEU A 277 7.49 -14.59 2.34
N TRP A 278 6.37 -14.79 1.65
CA TRP A 278 5.92 -16.08 1.15
C TRP A 278 5.54 -15.98 -0.32
N ASN A 279 5.54 -17.14 -0.98
CA ASN A 279 4.93 -17.35 -2.29
C ASN A 279 3.72 -18.27 -2.15
N LEU A 280 2.75 -18.13 -3.06
CA LEU A 280 1.79 -19.21 -3.32
C LEU A 280 2.32 -20.12 -4.41
N ILE A 281 2.57 -21.38 -4.07
CA ILE A 281 3.06 -22.41 -4.99
C ILE A 281 2.13 -23.62 -4.86
N ASP A 282 1.53 -24.05 -5.96
CA ASP A 282 0.60 -25.19 -6.02
C ASP A 282 -0.51 -25.15 -4.95
N GLY A 283 -1.06 -23.95 -4.72
CA GLY A 283 -2.12 -23.71 -3.75
C GLY A 283 -1.68 -23.76 -2.28
N LYS A 284 -0.37 -23.69 -2.01
CA LYS A 284 0.19 -23.67 -0.66
C LYS A 284 1.01 -22.42 -0.42
N LEU A 285 1.03 -21.97 0.83
CA LEU A 285 1.93 -20.93 1.29
C LEU A 285 3.32 -21.53 1.52
N VAL A 286 4.33 -20.99 0.86
CA VAL A 286 5.72 -21.44 0.96
C VAL A 286 6.59 -20.23 1.31
N GLU A 287 7.38 -20.32 2.37
CA GLU A 287 8.32 -19.25 2.73
C GLU A 287 9.26 -18.97 1.55
N ALA A 288 9.48 -17.69 1.25
CA ALA A 288 10.34 -17.29 0.16
C ALA A 288 11.79 -17.69 0.43
N ASP A 289 12.42 -18.31 -0.56
CA ASP A 289 13.85 -18.58 -0.54
C ASP A 289 14.62 -17.26 -0.77
N LEU A 290 15.09 -16.66 0.32
CA LEU A 290 15.82 -15.40 0.32
C LEU A 290 17.33 -15.67 0.45
N PRO A 291 18.19 -14.95 -0.29
CA PRO A 291 19.61 -15.28 -0.37
C PRO A 291 20.40 -14.98 0.91
N SER A 292 19.86 -14.20 1.85
CA SER A 292 20.49 -13.92 3.14
C SER A 292 19.49 -13.47 4.20
N SER A 293 19.90 -13.56 5.47
CA SER A 293 19.17 -12.98 6.60
C SER A 293 19.02 -11.45 6.48
N ASP A 294 19.97 -10.78 5.83
CA ASP A 294 19.96 -9.33 5.65
C ASP A 294 18.78 -8.87 4.79
N ILE A 295 18.34 -9.70 3.85
CA ILE A 295 17.14 -9.44 3.04
C ILE A 295 15.89 -9.86 3.81
N LYS A 296 15.94 -10.98 4.54
CA LYS A 296 14.81 -11.47 5.34
C LYS A 296 14.32 -10.44 6.37
N VAL A 297 15.24 -9.71 7.01
CA VAL A 297 14.86 -8.67 7.99
C VAL A 297 14.16 -7.47 7.36
N CYS A 298 14.22 -7.28 6.04
CA CYS A 298 13.53 -6.18 5.35
C CYS A 298 12.03 -6.43 5.12
N ALA A 299 11.48 -7.59 5.53
CA ALA A 299 10.06 -7.90 5.39
C ALA A 299 9.16 -6.81 6.00
N GLY A 300 8.08 -6.49 5.30
CA GLY A 300 7.24 -5.33 5.60
C GLY A 300 6.20 -5.10 4.52
N ASN A 301 6.23 -3.94 3.87
CA ASN A 301 5.35 -3.58 2.75
C ASN A 301 5.96 -4.00 1.41
N LEU A 302 5.10 -4.18 0.40
CA LEU A 302 5.48 -4.51 -0.97
C LEU A 302 4.95 -3.48 -1.97
N SER A 303 5.76 -3.18 -2.98
CA SER A 303 5.35 -2.41 -4.16
C SER A 303 5.98 -2.98 -5.42
N VAL A 304 5.22 -3.07 -6.50
CA VAL A 304 5.66 -3.63 -7.79
C VAL A 304 5.47 -2.61 -8.90
N ARG A 305 6.52 -2.35 -9.68
CA ARG A 305 6.47 -1.51 -10.88
C ARG A 305 7.70 -1.78 -11.76
N ASP A 306 7.53 -1.68 -13.08
CA ASP A 306 8.63 -1.78 -14.07
C ASP A 306 9.53 -3.02 -13.93
N GLY A 307 8.95 -4.15 -13.54
CA GLY A 307 9.66 -5.41 -13.35
C GLY A 307 10.52 -5.45 -12.07
N GLU A 308 10.34 -4.50 -11.15
CA GLU A 308 10.95 -4.51 -9.83
C GLU A 308 9.87 -4.68 -8.75
N MET A 309 10.22 -5.39 -7.68
CA MET A 309 9.42 -5.47 -6.46
C MET A 309 10.26 -4.96 -5.29
N LEU A 310 9.81 -3.88 -4.67
CA LEU A 310 10.40 -3.28 -3.50
C LEU A 310 9.75 -3.91 -2.26
N MET A 311 10.59 -4.32 -1.31
CA MET A 311 10.19 -4.80 0.00
C MET A 311 10.84 -3.90 1.05
N ALA A 312 10.04 -3.34 1.95
CA ALA A 312 10.55 -2.45 2.98
C ALA A 312 9.74 -2.52 4.27
N GLY A 313 10.45 -2.66 5.39
CA GLY A 313 9.85 -2.75 6.72
C GLY A 313 10.77 -2.21 7.80
N THR A 314 10.49 -2.60 9.04
CA THR A 314 11.09 -2.01 10.25
C THR A 314 12.61 -2.05 10.29
N HIS A 315 13.23 -3.04 9.64
CA HIS A 315 14.67 -3.22 9.71
C HIS A 315 15.42 -2.91 8.42
N GLY A 316 14.75 -2.56 7.31
CA GLY A 316 15.45 -2.25 6.07
C GLY A 316 14.59 -2.30 4.82
N ALA A 317 15.26 -2.21 3.67
CA ALA A 317 14.66 -2.33 2.35
C ALA A 317 15.53 -3.14 1.39
N ALA A 318 14.88 -3.92 0.54
CA ALA A 318 15.50 -4.71 -0.53
C ALA A 318 14.60 -4.68 -1.78
N VAL A 319 15.19 -4.90 -2.97
CA VAL A 319 14.46 -4.95 -4.24
C VAL A 319 14.72 -6.27 -4.95
N HIS A 320 13.68 -6.88 -5.51
CA HIS A 320 13.77 -8.02 -6.40
C HIS A 320 13.56 -7.56 -7.85
N ASP A 321 14.56 -7.71 -8.72
CA ASP A 321 14.53 -7.20 -10.11
C ASP A 321 13.83 -8.14 -11.12
N GLY A 322 13.10 -9.12 -10.59
CA GLY A 322 12.46 -10.19 -11.35
C GLY A 322 13.31 -11.47 -11.44
N LYS A 323 14.58 -11.41 -11.05
CA LYS A 323 15.48 -12.57 -11.01
C LYS A 323 16.19 -12.72 -9.67
N GLU A 324 16.74 -11.63 -9.15
CA GLU A 324 17.57 -11.65 -7.96
C GLU A 324 17.16 -10.55 -6.97
N TRP A 325 17.41 -10.84 -5.70
CA TRP A 325 17.24 -9.89 -4.62
C TRP A 325 18.51 -9.07 -4.41
N LYS A 326 18.33 -7.77 -4.20
CA LYS A 326 19.42 -6.84 -3.91
C LYS A 326 19.04 -5.98 -2.71
N LEU A 327 19.91 -5.98 -1.72
CA LEU A 327 19.76 -5.17 -0.52
C LEU A 327 19.98 -3.68 -0.84
N ILE A 328 19.09 -2.82 -0.34
CA ILE A 328 19.31 -1.36 -0.31
C ILE A 328 19.98 -1.00 1.02
N PHE A 329 19.40 -1.42 2.14
CA PHE A 329 20.01 -1.32 3.47
C PHE A 329 19.27 -2.23 4.47
N HIS A 330 19.94 -2.63 5.54
CA HIS A 330 19.28 -3.03 6.78
C HIS A 330 19.96 -2.38 7.98
N ARG A 331 19.20 -2.00 9.01
CA ARG A 331 19.73 -1.24 10.16
C ARG A 331 20.78 -1.99 10.98
N LEU A 332 20.80 -3.32 10.93
CA LEU A 332 21.78 -4.13 11.66
C LEU A 332 23.18 -4.09 11.01
N GLN A 333 23.31 -3.55 9.79
CA GLN A 333 24.61 -3.37 9.12
C GLN A 333 25.39 -2.17 9.68
N PHE A 334 24.72 -1.32 10.48
CA PHE A 334 25.27 -0.09 11.03
C PHE A 334 25.14 -0.12 12.57
N PRO A 335 26.16 -0.64 13.28
CA PRO A 335 26.13 -0.77 14.74
C PRO A 335 26.03 0.58 15.49
#